data_AF-A0A662RJ44-F1
#
_entry.id   AF-A0A662RJ44-F1
#
_cell.length_a   1.000
_cell.length_b   1.000
_cell.length_c   1.000
_cell.angle_alpha   90.00
_cell.angle_beta   90.00
_cell.angle_gamma   90.00
#
_symmetry.space_group_name_H-M   'P 1'
#
loop_
_entity.id
_entity.type
_entity.pdbx_description
1 polymer ?
#
loop_
_entity_poly.entity_id
_entity_poly.type
_entity_poly.pdbx_seq_one_letter_code
_entity_poly.pdbx_strand_id
1 'polypeptide(L)'
;MAHTGKLGAAFRFGEILQIIGSIGWGKYITWYVLLTIVVLLCTVAGLLAGIIPIVGPLVYVLLIALYALIFQYRATGLIYREGI
;
A
#
# COMPACT_ATOMS: atom_id res chain seq x y z
N MET A 1 -14.99 -5.77 4.80
CA MET A 1 -15.59 -7.10 4.55
C MET A 1 -16.46 -7.61 5.71
N ALA A 2 -16.25 -7.21 6.97
CA ALA A 2 -17.04 -7.72 8.11
C ALA A 2 -18.30 -6.91 8.51
N HIS A 3 -18.53 -5.69 7.98
CA HIS A 3 -19.55 -4.81 8.57
C HIS A 3 -20.88 -4.68 7.80
N THR A 4 -20.99 -5.15 6.55
CA THR A 4 -22.18 -4.89 5.71
C THR A 4 -22.79 -6.09 4.99
N GLY A 5 -22.22 -7.31 5.12
CA GLY A 5 -22.81 -8.54 4.57
C GLY A 5 -23.02 -8.57 3.04
N LYS A 6 -22.56 -7.55 2.32
CA LYS A 6 -22.73 -7.40 0.87
C LYS A 6 -21.38 -7.58 0.20
N LEU A 7 -21.17 -8.75 -0.42
CA LEU A 7 -20.02 -9.01 -1.31
C LEU A 7 -19.90 -7.94 -2.42
N GLY A 8 -21.04 -7.36 -2.83
CA GLY A 8 -21.11 -6.26 -3.81
C GLY A 8 -20.62 -4.89 -3.32
N ALA A 9 -20.34 -4.70 -2.03
CA ALA A 9 -19.90 -3.40 -1.51
C ALA A 9 -18.51 -2.99 -2.03
N ALA A 10 -17.64 -3.97 -2.33
CA ALA A 10 -16.32 -3.72 -2.90
C ALA A 10 -16.37 -3.22 -4.36
N PHE A 11 -17.48 -3.45 -5.07
CA PHE A 11 -17.66 -3.08 -6.47
C PHE A 11 -18.42 -1.76 -6.66
N ARG A 12 -18.64 -0.99 -5.59
CA ARG A 12 -19.23 0.36 -5.66
C ARG A 12 -18.17 1.36 -6.11
N PHE A 13 -17.63 1.18 -7.32
CA PHE A 13 -16.58 2.01 -7.89
C PHE A 13 -16.95 3.49 -7.93
N GLY A 14 -18.24 3.82 -8.08
CA GLY A 14 -18.73 5.19 -8.00
C GLY A 14 -18.43 5.87 -6.66
N GLU A 15 -18.62 5.18 -5.54
CA GLU A 15 -18.28 5.71 -4.21
C GLU A 15 -16.79 5.83 -3.98
N ILE A 16 -16.02 4.85 -4.45
CA ILE A 16 -14.57 4.89 -4.37
C ILE A 16 -14.04 6.12 -5.13
N LEU A 17 -14.54 6.35 -6.35
CA LEU A 17 -14.17 7.52 -7.14
C LEU A 17 -14.65 8.83 -6.53
N GLN A 18 -15.81 8.84 -5.88
CA GLN A 18 -16.30 10.02 -5.16
C GLN A 18 -15.41 10.37 -3.96
N ILE A 19 -14.96 9.37 -3.20
CA ILE A 19 -14.03 9.54 -2.07
C ILE A 19 -12.63 9.97 -2.57
N ILE A 20 -12.15 9.40 -3.68
CA ILE A 20 -10.91 9.87 -4.31
C ILE A 20 -11.06 11.33 -4.80
N GLY A 21 -12.23 11.67 -5.33
CA GLY A 21 -12.59 13.03 -5.72
C GLY A 21 -12.58 14.01 -4.54
N SER A 22 -13.07 13.61 -3.36
CA SER A 22 -13.04 14.47 -2.15
C SER A 22 -11.64 14.67 -1.59
N ILE A 23 -10.75 13.68 -1.71
CA ILE A 23 -9.31 13.81 -1.36
C ILE A 23 -8.61 14.81 -2.28
N GLY A 24 -9.05 14.87 -3.54
CA GLY A 24 -8.42 15.63 -4.62
C GLY A 24 -7.45 14.77 -5.42
N TRP A 25 -7.74 14.62 -6.72
CA TRP A 25 -6.97 13.77 -7.65
C TRP A 25 -5.48 14.07 -7.69
N GLY A 26 -5.09 15.35 -7.66
CA GLY A 26 -3.67 15.72 -7.64
C GLY A 26 -2.95 15.18 -6.41
N LYS A 27 -3.54 15.35 -5.22
CA LYS A 27 -2.98 14.85 -3.95
C LYS A 27 -2.93 13.32 -3.93
N TYR A 28 -4.00 12.67 -4.37
CA TYR A 28 -4.06 11.21 -4.45
C TYR A 28 -2.98 10.63 -5.38
N ILE A 29 -2.82 11.21 -6.57
CA ILE A 29 -1.79 10.78 -7.53
C ILE A 29 -0.39 11.01 -6.95
N THR A 30 -0.11 12.17 -6.36
CA THR A 30 1.19 12.44 -5.72
C THR A 30 1.49 11.44 -4.60
N TRP A 31 0.52 11.15 -3.74
CA TRP A 31 0.65 10.13 -2.69
C TRP A 31 0.95 8.75 -3.28
N TYR A 32 0.22 8.36 -4.32
CA TYR A 32 0.41 7.06 -4.98
C TYR A 32 1.81 6.93 -5.57
N VAL A 33 2.31 7.97 -6.24
CA VAL A 33 3.67 8.02 -6.78
C VAL A 33 4.71 7.86 -5.66
N LEU A 34 4.55 8.59 -4.55
CA LEU A 34 5.46 8.46 -3.40
C LEU A 34 5.45 7.05 -2.80
N LEU A 35 4.26 6.45 -2.66
CA LEU A 35 4.13 5.08 -2.19
C LEU A 35 4.83 4.09 -3.13
N THR A 36 4.65 4.25 -4.44
CA THR A 36 5.34 3.42 -5.45
C THR A 36 6.85 3.53 -5.34
N ILE A 37 7.39 4.73 -5.11
CA ILE A 37 8.84 4.93 -4.92
C ILE A 37 9.34 4.16 -3.69
N VAL A 38 8.63 4.22 -2.57
CA VAL A 38 9.03 3.49 -1.34
C VAL A 38 9.00 1.98 -1.58
N VAL A 39 7.96 1.45 -2.23
CA VAL A 39 7.85 0.02 -2.55
C VAL A 39 8.96 -0.42 -3.51
N LEU A 40 9.32 0.42 -4.47
CA LEU A 40 10.43 0.17 -5.38
C LEU A 40 11.75 0.04 -4.61
N LEU A 41 12.03 0.95 -3.68
CA LEU A 41 13.23 0.88 -2.84
C LEU A 41 13.28 -0.40 -2.00
N CYS A 42 12.16 -0.80 -1.39
CA CYS A 42 12.08 -2.08 -0.67
C CYS A 42 12.36 -3.27 -1.59
N THR A 43 11.82 -3.25 -2.81
CA THR A 43 12.07 -4.30 -3.81
C THR A 43 13.54 -4.40 -4.16
N VAL A 44 14.21 -3.26 -4.40
CA VAL A 44 15.66 -3.22 -4.68
C VAL A 44 16.45 -3.77 -3.50
N ALA A 45 16.09 -3.40 -2.25
CA ALA A 45 16.73 -3.96 -1.06
C ALA A 45 16.56 -5.49 -0.97
N GLY A 46 15.41 -6.02 -1.37
CA GLY A 46 15.17 -7.46 -1.44
C GLY A 46 16.02 -8.17 -2.49
N LEU A 47 16.20 -7.55 -3.66
CA LEU A 47 17.10 -8.08 -4.70
C LEU A 47 18.56 -8.14 -4.22
N LEU A 48 19.02 -7.09 -3.52
CA LEU A 48 20.36 -7.06 -2.93
C LEU A 48 20.53 -8.11 -1.83
N ALA A 49 19.51 -8.29 -0.98
CA ALA A 49 19.52 -9.33 0.04
C ALA A 49 19.59 -10.73 -0.59
N GLY A 50 18.98 -10.93 -1.77
CA GLY A 50 19.03 -12.18 -2.52
C GLY A 50 20.43 -12.63 -2.97
N ILE A 51 21.44 -11.75 -2.91
CA ILE A 51 22.84 -12.10 -3.23
C ILE A 51 23.39 -13.13 -2.23
N ILE A 52 22.96 -13.06 -0.96
CA ILE A 52 23.36 -14.02 0.07
C ILE A 52 22.29 -15.10 0.15
N PRO A 53 22.57 -16.34 -0.29
CA PRO A 53 21.56 -17.40 -0.29
C PRO A 53 21.08 -17.71 1.13
N ILE A 54 19.77 -17.95 1.26
CA ILE A 54 19.06 -18.33 2.51
C ILE A 54 19.03 -17.19 3.55
N VAL A 55 20.19 -16.74 4.05
CA VAL A 55 20.29 -15.75 5.13
C VAL A 55 19.76 -14.38 4.68
N GLY A 56 20.13 -13.95 3.48
CA GLY A 56 19.72 -12.64 2.97
C GLY A 56 18.19 -12.50 2.82
N PRO A 57 17.51 -13.41 2.10
CA PRO A 57 16.05 -13.44 2.03
C PRO A 57 15.38 -13.55 3.40
N LEU A 58 15.94 -14.34 4.32
CA LEU A 58 15.39 -14.49 5.67
C LEU A 58 15.41 -13.15 6.44
N VAL A 59 16.55 -12.45 6.41
CA VAL A 59 16.68 -11.12 7.03
C VAL A 59 15.75 -10.11 6.36
N TYR A 60 15.67 -10.12 5.03
CA TYR A 60 14.76 -9.24 4.28
C TYR A 60 13.30 -9.45 4.67
N VAL A 61 12.84 -10.70 4.77
CA VAL A 61 11.45 -11.01 5.15
C VAL A 61 11.15 -10.50 6.55
N LEU A 62 12.01 -10.81 7.51
CA LEU A 62 11.79 -10.48 8.92
C LEU A 62 11.86 -8.97 9.22
N LEU A 63 12.77 -8.26 8.57
CA LEU A 63 13.06 -6.86 8.91
C LEU A 63 12.47 -5.83 7.93
N ILE A 64 12.26 -6.19 6.67
CA ILE A 64 11.88 -5.21 5.64
C ILE A 64 10.50 -5.53 5.08
N ALA A 65 10.27 -6.77 4.62
CA ALA A 65 9.03 -7.11 3.92
C ALA A 65 7.78 -6.94 4.81
N LEU A 66 7.82 -7.42 6.05
CA LEU A 66 6.70 -7.28 7.00
C LEU A 66 6.40 -5.82 7.33
N TYR A 67 7.43 -5.01 7.54
CA TYR A 67 7.26 -3.58 7.82
C TYR A 67 6.74 -2.83 6.59
N ALA A 68 7.25 -3.13 5.39
CA ALA A 68 6.77 -2.56 4.14
C ALA A 68 5.29 -2.88 3.89
N LEU A 69 4.86 -4.12 4.19
CA LEU A 69 3.47 -4.54 4.10
C LEU A 69 2.56 -3.72 5.02
N ILE A 70 2.92 -3.61 6.31
CA ILE A 70 2.14 -2.83 7.29
C ILE A 70 2.10 -1.35 6.88
N PHE A 71 3.24 -0.80 6.46
CA PHE A 71 3.36 0.56 5.97
C PHE A 71 2.40 0.83 4.81
N GLN A 72 2.35 -0.07 3.81
CA GLN A 72 1.50 0.09 2.63
C GLN A 72 0.01 0.15 3.00
N TYR A 73 -0.47 -0.77 3.84
CA TYR A 73 -1.85 -0.76 4.29
C TYR A 73 -2.18 0.48 5.13
N ARG A 74 -1.26 0.88 6.00
CA ARG A 74 -1.43 2.07 6.85
C ARG A 74 -1.45 3.35 6.03
N ALA A 75 -0.55 3.50 5.07
CA ALA A 75 -0.52 4.65 4.16
C ALA A 75 -1.83 4.73 3.35
N THR A 76 -2.34 3.61 2.86
CA THR A 76 -3.60 3.54 2.11
C THR A 76 -4.80 3.91 2.97
N GLY A 77 -4.84 3.46 4.22
CA GLY A 77 -5.89 3.87 5.16
C GLY A 77 -5.84 5.36 5.51
N LEU A 78 -4.64 5.94 5.61
CA LEU A 78 -4.47 7.36 5.91
C LEU A 78 -4.96 8.26 4.79
N ILE A 79 -4.63 7.97 3.53
CA ILE A 79 -5.13 8.78 2.40
C ILE A 79 -6.65 8.66 2.29
N TYR A 80 -7.21 7.47 2.53
CA TYR A 80 -8.65 7.26 2.49
C TYR A 80 -9.39 8.03 3.60
N ARG A 81 -8.77 8.18 4.77
CA ARG A 81 -9.29 8.99 5.89
C ARG A 81 -9.35 10.48 5.57
N GLU A 82 -8.62 10.97 4.56
CA GLU A 82 -8.74 12.36 4.15
C GLU A 82 -9.96 12.62 3.27
N GLY A 83 -10.56 11.56 2.71
CA GLY A 83 -11.72 11.64 1.82
C GLY A 83 -13.06 11.38 2.48
N ILE A 84 -13.06 10.90 3.73
CA ILE A 84 -14.24 10.66 4.58
C ILE A 84 -14.30 11.76 5.63
#